data_AF-A0A0J0XBY0-F1
#
_entry.id   AF-A0A0J0XBY0-F1
#
_cell.length_a   1.000
_cell.length_b   1.000
_cell.length_c   1.000
_cell.angle_alpha   90.00
_cell.angle_beta   90.00
_cell.angle_gamma   90.00
#
_symmetry.space_group_name_H-M   'P 1'
#
loop_
_entity.id
_entity.type
_entity.pdbx_description
1 polymer ?
#
loop_
_entity_poly.entity_id
_entity_poly.type
_entity_poly.pdbx_seq_one_letter_code
_entity_poly.pdbx_strand_id
1 'polypeptide(L)'
;MSLRHPIAINNLASSALPSARHLLTTTRLTLRPAAQHYFSTSRSLNMDPKPITNTPTPLSFRGASGKPGLPKMKGKRILVIGGSGGVGSHLVDRYAQAGAHVIIASRTPEKASAALKAAQARNPGTDISSMAGDTTTFAGAKAFADTVSATGQVDHVALAVGGWWSGATLWDVPPHVVDTFFTGVPTAYLANLQAWAPRLLRGHAMIWILGGSGYNPVPGSGPVCMGSASLFMAQSVVEREIAMTGAPFRLFSLANGPLNTRQRGALHSSPSFPDADEVADLSLALMERQDVLSHGLTLRNRDHIKMYYDQLGLTPHR
;
A
#
# COMPACT_ATOMS: atom_id res chain seq x y z
N MET A 1 55.56 -19.72 58.85
CA MET A 1 54.31 -19.37 58.14
C MET A 1 54.68 -19.19 56.66
N SER A 2 54.36 -20.21 55.83
CA SER A 2 54.49 -20.36 54.35
C SER A 2 55.52 -19.48 53.59
N LEU A 3 56.71 -19.92 53.10
CA LEU A 3 57.11 -20.96 52.10
C LEU A 3 56.33 -20.82 50.77
N ARG A 4 56.92 -20.82 49.55
CA ARG A 4 58.25 -21.20 49.01
C ARG A 4 58.43 -20.65 47.56
N HIS A 5 59.68 -20.65 47.12
CA HIS A 5 60.21 -20.35 45.78
C HIS A 5 60.13 -21.58 44.80
N PRO A 6 60.55 -21.45 43.51
CA PRO A 6 60.02 -22.15 42.31
C PRO A 6 60.77 -23.43 41.90
N ILE A 7 60.17 -24.28 41.04
CA ILE A 7 60.85 -25.37 40.30
C ILE A 7 60.22 -25.59 38.90
N ALA A 8 61.09 -25.99 37.97
CA ALA A 8 60.95 -26.16 36.54
C ALA A 8 60.50 -27.59 36.09
N ILE A 9 59.98 -27.66 34.85
CA ILE A 9 60.14 -28.71 33.79
C ILE A 9 59.84 -30.19 34.16
N ASN A 10 58.84 -30.81 33.50
CA ASN A 10 59.10 -31.88 32.51
C ASN A 10 57.87 -32.40 31.74
N ASN A 11 58.19 -32.85 30.52
CA ASN A 11 57.36 -33.44 29.47
C ASN A 11 56.55 -34.67 29.90
N LEU A 12 55.32 -34.76 29.38
CA LEU A 12 54.72 -36.05 29.00
C LEU A 12 54.12 -35.92 27.59
N ALA A 13 54.33 -36.98 26.84
CA ALA A 13 54.36 -37.03 25.40
C ALA A 13 52.99 -37.25 24.73
N SER A 14 52.95 -36.82 23.46
CA SER A 14 52.23 -37.41 22.33
C SER A 14 50.75 -37.81 22.49
N SER A 15 49.86 -37.01 21.93
CA SER A 15 48.93 -37.52 20.92
C SER A 15 48.48 -36.38 20.01
N ALA A 16 48.63 -36.60 18.71
CA ALA A 16 48.44 -35.65 17.63
C ALA A 16 47.10 -34.90 17.64
N LEU A 17 47.15 -33.61 17.30
CA LEU A 17 46.02 -32.83 16.83
C LEU A 17 45.47 -33.45 15.52
N PRO A 18 44.17 -33.78 15.43
CA PRO A 18 43.53 -33.94 14.14
C PRO A 18 43.31 -32.56 13.51
N SER A 19 43.86 -32.40 12.32
CA SER A 19 43.75 -31.26 11.42
C SER A 19 42.32 -30.77 11.23
N ALA A 20 42.19 -29.44 11.09
CA ALA A 20 41.02 -28.73 10.60
C ALA A 20 40.44 -29.37 9.33
N ARG A 21 39.36 -30.14 9.47
CA ARG A 21 38.38 -30.49 8.43
C ARG A 21 37.14 -31.06 9.12
N HIS A 22 35.97 -30.54 8.73
CA HIS A 22 34.60 -30.78 9.26
C HIS A 22 34.19 -29.83 10.40
N LEU A 23 33.12 -29.03 10.36
CA LEU A 23 31.92 -29.05 9.52
C LEU A 23 31.59 -27.62 9.01
N LEU A 24 31.76 -27.38 7.71
CA LEU A 24 30.88 -26.46 6.98
C LEU A 24 29.82 -27.35 6.34
N THR A 25 28.74 -27.60 7.06
CA THR A 25 27.54 -28.18 6.46
C THR A 25 26.93 -27.09 5.60
N THR A 26 27.31 -27.09 4.32
CA THR A 26 26.66 -26.28 3.30
C THR A 26 25.23 -26.81 3.16
N THR A 27 24.30 -26.26 3.93
CA THR A 27 22.89 -26.38 3.61
C THR A 27 22.72 -25.68 2.28
N ARG A 28 22.79 -26.45 1.17
CA ARG A 28 22.24 -26.00 -0.10
C ARG A 28 20.79 -25.70 0.20
N LEU A 29 20.44 -24.42 0.33
CA LEU A 29 19.07 -23.98 0.12
C LEU A 29 18.72 -24.45 -1.30
N THR A 30 18.09 -25.61 -1.38
CA THR A 30 17.33 -25.99 -2.57
C THR A 30 16.28 -24.91 -2.72
N LEU A 31 16.58 -23.94 -3.60
CA LEU A 31 15.64 -22.97 -4.09
C LEU A 31 14.36 -23.73 -4.43
N ARG A 32 13.25 -23.39 -3.73
CA ARG A 32 11.92 -23.92 -4.05
C ARG A 32 11.68 -23.74 -5.55
N PRO A 33 10.87 -24.59 -6.21
CA PRO A 33 10.60 -24.52 -7.66
C PRO A 33 10.30 -23.10 -8.19
N ALA A 34 9.70 -22.23 -7.36
CA ALA A 34 9.45 -20.82 -7.64
C ALA A 34 10.69 -19.99 -8.02
N ALA A 35 11.85 -20.23 -7.40
CA ALA A 35 13.06 -19.46 -7.66
C ALA A 35 13.78 -19.87 -8.95
N GLN A 36 13.64 -21.13 -9.40
CA GLN A 36 14.11 -21.53 -10.74
C GLN A 36 13.23 -20.95 -11.84
N HIS A 37 11.92 -20.85 -11.60
CA HIS A 37 11.01 -20.18 -12.54
C HIS A 37 11.34 -18.69 -12.69
N TYR A 38 11.67 -18.01 -11.58
CA TYR A 38 12.09 -16.60 -11.54
C TYR A 38 13.24 -16.29 -12.50
N PHE A 39 14.33 -17.08 -12.48
CA PHE A 39 15.49 -16.85 -13.36
C PHE A 39 15.20 -17.10 -14.85
N SER A 40 14.23 -17.95 -15.17
CA SER A 40 13.84 -18.24 -16.55
C SER A 40 12.92 -17.16 -17.15
N THR A 41 11.99 -16.62 -16.35
CA THR A 41 11.05 -15.55 -16.75
C THR A 41 11.66 -14.15 -16.62
N SER A 42 12.67 -13.96 -15.76
CA SER A 42 13.38 -12.68 -15.63
C SER A 42 14.17 -12.28 -16.87
N ARG A 43 14.48 -13.22 -17.78
CA ARG A 43 15.12 -12.89 -19.08
C ARG A 43 14.15 -12.24 -20.07
N SER A 44 12.85 -12.45 -19.92
CA SER A 44 11.81 -11.88 -20.80
C SER A 44 11.11 -10.65 -20.21
N LEU A 45 11.25 -10.41 -18.91
CA LEU A 45 10.69 -9.25 -18.23
C LEU A 45 11.77 -8.18 -18.09
N ASN A 46 11.44 -6.92 -18.41
CA ASN A 46 12.37 -5.83 -18.16
C ASN A 46 12.57 -5.68 -16.63
N MET A 47 13.71 -6.13 -16.13
CA MET A 47 14.09 -6.08 -14.73
C MET A 47 14.88 -4.84 -14.36
N ASP A 48 15.02 -3.87 -15.28
CA ASP A 48 15.68 -2.58 -15.05
C ASP A 48 15.25 -1.98 -13.70
N PRO A 49 16.17 -1.38 -12.92
CA PRO A 49 15.83 -0.74 -11.67
C PRO A 49 14.66 0.24 -11.89
N LYS A 50 13.59 0.10 -11.11
CA LYS A 50 12.50 1.08 -11.05
C LYS A 50 12.78 1.98 -9.85
N PRO A 51 13.46 3.13 -10.03
CA PRO A 51 13.77 4.01 -8.92
C PRO A 51 12.47 4.55 -8.31
N ILE A 52 12.47 4.71 -6.99
CA ILE A 52 11.46 5.50 -6.30
C ILE A 52 11.75 6.96 -6.62
N THR A 53 10.97 7.56 -7.51
CA THR A 53 11.17 8.96 -7.95
C THR A 53 9.94 9.80 -7.69
N ASN A 54 10.17 11.12 -7.65
CA ASN A 54 9.12 12.12 -7.62
C ASN A 54 8.59 12.47 -9.02
N THR A 55 9.09 11.81 -10.08
CA THR A 55 8.72 12.10 -11.46
C THR A 55 7.49 11.27 -11.83
N PRO A 56 6.39 11.91 -12.27
CA PRO A 56 5.21 11.17 -12.69
C PRO A 56 5.52 10.40 -13.97
N THR A 57 5.17 9.11 -13.99
CA THR A 57 5.33 8.24 -15.16
C THR A 57 3.98 8.07 -15.86
N PRO A 58 3.90 8.18 -17.20
CA PRO A 58 2.67 7.98 -17.94
C PRO A 58 2.05 6.59 -17.71
N LEU A 59 0.73 6.50 -17.86
CA LEU A 59 0.01 5.24 -17.79
C LEU A 59 0.35 4.35 -18.99
N SER A 60 0.43 3.06 -18.73
CA SER A 60 0.57 2.04 -19.77
C SER A 60 -0.79 1.41 -20.07
N PHE A 61 -1.18 1.43 -21.35
CA PHE A 61 -2.46 0.91 -21.84
C PHE A 61 -2.26 -0.37 -22.66
N ARG A 62 -3.21 -1.31 -22.57
CA ARG A 62 -3.35 -2.44 -23.49
C ARG A 62 -4.21 -2.01 -24.68
N GLY A 63 -3.59 -1.83 -25.85
CA GLY A 63 -4.30 -1.47 -27.09
C GLY A 63 -4.71 0.02 -27.15
N ALA A 64 -5.62 0.36 -28.08
CA ALA A 64 -6.05 1.74 -28.29
C ALA A 64 -6.97 2.22 -27.16
N SER A 65 -6.65 3.38 -26.57
CA SER A 65 -7.35 3.97 -25.42
C SER A 65 -8.81 4.33 -25.76
N GLY A 66 -9.76 3.80 -24.98
CA GLY A 66 -11.19 4.12 -25.09
C GLY A 66 -11.56 5.52 -24.56
N LYS A 67 -12.75 6.00 -24.96
CA LYS A 67 -13.27 7.37 -24.70
C LYS A 67 -13.62 7.65 -23.23
N PRO A 68 -13.62 8.93 -22.81
CA PRO A 68 -13.39 9.34 -21.43
C PRO A 68 -14.63 9.74 -20.61
N GLY A 69 -14.50 9.74 -19.28
CA GLY A 69 -15.47 10.29 -18.34
C GLY A 69 -15.40 9.63 -16.96
N LEU A 70 -16.02 10.25 -15.94
CA LEU A 70 -16.13 9.62 -14.63
C LEU A 70 -16.98 8.35 -14.75
N PRO A 71 -16.45 7.17 -14.37
CA PRO A 71 -17.15 5.92 -14.63
C PRO A 71 -18.37 5.74 -13.73
N LYS A 72 -19.40 5.09 -14.26
CA LYS A 72 -20.52 4.61 -13.46
C LYS A 72 -20.15 3.27 -12.85
N MET A 73 -20.24 3.17 -11.53
CA MET A 73 -19.93 1.97 -10.76
C MET A 73 -21.18 1.20 -10.32
N LYS A 74 -22.31 1.39 -11.02
CA LYS A 74 -23.57 0.73 -10.67
C LYS A 74 -23.40 -0.79 -10.67
N GLY A 75 -23.78 -1.42 -9.56
CA GLY A 75 -23.67 -2.86 -9.37
C GLY A 75 -22.28 -3.35 -8.95
N LYS A 76 -21.31 -2.44 -8.76
CA LYS A 76 -20.00 -2.75 -8.19
C LYS A 76 -20.00 -2.60 -6.68
N ARG A 77 -19.30 -3.49 -5.99
CA ARG A 77 -19.08 -3.46 -4.54
C ARG A 77 -17.65 -3.04 -4.24
N ILE A 78 -17.48 -1.89 -3.61
CA ILE A 78 -16.16 -1.31 -3.32
C ILE A 78 -15.95 -1.23 -1.81
N LEU A 79 -14.90 -1.89 -1.33
CA LEU A 79 -14.48 -1.81 0.07
C LEU A 79 -13.50 -0.65 0.28
N VAL A 80 -13.77 0.22 1.24
CA VAL A 80 -12.86 1.33 1.60
C VAL A 80 -12.35 1.13 3.02
N ILE A 81 -11.11 0.66 3.14
CA ILE A 81 -10.38 0.51 4.40
C ILE A 81 -9.74 1.84 4.78
N GLY A 82 -10.13 2.37 5.93
CA GLY A 82 -9.81 3.76 6.30
C GLY A 82 -10.83 4.77 5.76
N GLY A 83 -12.05 4.34 5.42
CA GLY A 83 -13.09 5.21 4.87
C GLY A 83 -13.57 6.33 5.81
N SER A 84 -13.24 6.27 7.10
CA SER A 84 -13.50 7.37 8.05
C SER A 84 -12.41 8.47 8.02
N GLY A 85 -11.29 8.24 7.32
CA GLY A 85 -10.12 9.11 7.31
C GLY A 85 -10.19 10.27 6.32
N GLY A 86 -9.14 11.09 6.28
CA GLY A 86 -9.10 12.35 5.54
C GLY A 86 -9.27 12.19 4.04
N VAL A 87 -8.58 11.22 3.44
CA VAL A 87 -8.77 10.86 2.02
C VAL A 87 -9.88 9.83 1.87
N GLY A 88 -9.90 8.80 2.72
CA GLY A 88 -10.84 7.68 2.62
C GLY A 88 -12.31 8.11 2.62
N SER A 89 -12.67 9.16 3.36
CA SER A 89 -14.05 9.66 3.36
C SER A 89 -14.45 10.34 2.05
N HIS A 90 -13.51 10.94 1.30
CA HIS A 90 -13.76 11.44 -0.05
C HIS A 90 -13.90 10.29 -1.05
N LEU A 91 -13.08 9.22 -0.90
CA LEU A 91 -13.25 8.00 -1.70
C LEU A 91 -14.68 7.45 -1.54
N VAL A 92 -15.17 7.34 -0.30
CA VAL A 92 -16.53 6.86 0.01
C VAL A 92 -17.58 7.70 -0.73
N ASP A 93 -17.49 9.02 -0.68
CA ASP A 93 -18.47 9.90 -1.32
C ASP A 93 -18.50 9.70 -2.81
N ARG A 94 -17.32 9.78 -3.44
CA ARG A 94 -17.21 9.74 -4.89
C ARG A 94 -17.59 8.37 -5.43
N TYR A 95 -17.23 7.30 -4.73
CA TYR A 95 -17.61 5.94 -5.10
C TYR A 95 -19.13 5.71 -4.98
N ALA A 96 -19.75 6.24 -3.91
CA ALA A 96 -21.19 6.15 -3.72
C ALA A 96 -21.95 6.99 -4.76
N GLN A 97 -21.47 8.20 -5.07
CA GLN A 97 -22.02 9.08 -6.12
C GLN A 97 -21.88 8.48 -7.53
N ALA A 98 -20.84 7.67 -7.76
CA ALA A 98 -20.69 6.88 -8.98
C ALA A 98 -21.67 5.69 -9.06
N GLY A 99 -22.41 5.40 -8.00
CA GLY A 99 -23.43 4.35 -7.93
C GLY A 99 -22.93 3.00 -7.42
N ALA A 100 -21.70 2.93 -6.88
CA ALA A 100 -21.21 1.71 -6.23
C ALA A 100 -21.95 1.45 -4.92
N HIS A 101 -22.04 0.17 -4.54
CA HIS A 101 -22.25 -0.21 -3.15
C HIS A 101 -20.92 -0.06 -2.40
N VAL A 102 -20.85 0.90 -1.48
CA VAL A 102 -19.61 1.21 -0.75
C VAL A 102 -19.65 0.59 0.65
N ILE A 103 -18.66 -0.24 0.98
CA ILE A 103 -18.48 -0.80 2.32
C ILE A 103 -17.40 0.00 3.03
N ILE A 104 -17.79 0.77 4.05
CA ILE A 104 -16.84 1.52 4.89
C ILE A 104 -16.25 0.58 5.94
N ALA A 105 -14.95 0.34 5.87
CA ALA A 105 -14.23 -0.42 6.89
C ALA A 105 -13.51 0.51 7.86
N SER A 106 -13.76 0.30 9.16
CA SER A 106 -13.14 1.02 10.27
C SER A 106 -12.84 0.07 11.42
N ARG A 107 -11.87 0.43 12.28
CA ARG A 107 -11.39 -0.48 13.33
C ARG A 107 -12.45 -0.82 14.39
N THR A 108 -13.31 0.12 14.74
CA THR A 108 -14.29 -0.04 15.83
C THR A 108 -15.72 0.17 15.33
N PRO A 109 -16.72 -0.49 15.93
CA PRO A 109 -18.13 -0.31 15.58
C PRO A 109 -18.60 1.15 15.61
N GLU A 110 -18.14 1.91 16.60
CA GLU A 110 -18.53 3.31 16.79
C GLU A 110 -18.01 4.18 15.64
N LYS A 111 -16.76 3.97 15.22
CA LYS A 111 -16.16 4.70 14.09
C LYS A 111 -16.80 4.31 12.77
N ALA A 112 -17.09 3.02 12.58
CA ALA A 112 -17.78 2.53 11.40
C ALA A 112 -19.19 3.15 11.28
N SER A 113 -19.96 3.14 12.38
CA SER A 113 -21.31 3.73 12.43
C SER A 113 -21.28 5.25 12.23
N ALA A 114 -20.35 5.96 12.86
CA ALA A 114 -20.20 7.40 12.70
C ALA A 114 -19.84 7.78 11.25
N ALA A 115 -18.91 7.03 10.63
CA ALA A 115 -18.53 7.24 9.24
C ALA A 115 -19.69 6.96 8.28
N LEU A 116 -20.48 5.91 8.53
CA LEU A 116 -21.68 5.60 7.75
C LEU A 116 -22.69 6.74 7.81
N LYS A 117 -23.05 7.20 9.02
CA LYS A 117 -24.00 8.31 9.19
C LYS A 117 -23.54 9.57 8.47
N ALA A 118 -22.25 9.93 8.62
CA ALA A 118 -21.69 11.09 7.94
C ALA A 118 -21.67 10.94 6.42
N ALA A 119 -21.43 9.73 5.90
CA ALA A 119 -21.46 9.46 4.47
C ALA A 119 -22.88 9.50 3.90
N GLN A 120 -23.85 8.90 4.58
CA GLN A 120 -25.27 8.90 4.18
C GLN A 120 -25.87 10.31 4.21
N ALA A 121 -25.50 11.14 5.21
CA ALA A 121 -25.95 12.52 5.28
C ALA A 121 -25.46 13.37 4.09
N ARG A 122 -24.26 13.09 3.58
CA ARG A 122 -23.66 13.81 2.44
C ARG A 122 -24.08 13.25 1.09
N ASN A 123 -24.50 11.98 1.05
CA ASN A 123 -24.84 11.25 -0.16
C ASN A 123 -26.22 10.57 0.00
N PRO A 124 -27.30 11.33 0.22
CA PRO A 124 -28.62 10.74 0.42
C PRO A 124 -29.04 9.90 -0.80
N GLY A 125 -29.63 8.73 -0.54
CA GLY A 125 -30.09 7.82 -1.58
C GLY A 125 -29.01 6.96 -2.26
N THR A 126 -27.75 7.08 -1.82
CA THR A 126 -26.67 6.19 -2.29
C THR A 126 -26.57 4.92 -1.44
N ASP A 127 -25.95 3.87 -1.98
CA ASP A 127 -25.84 2.56 -1.35
C ASP A 127 -24.52 2.44 -0.57
N ILE A 128 -24.61 2.65 0.74
CA ILE A 128 -23.45 2.65 1.64
C ILE A 128 -23.76 1.77 2.85
N SER A 129 -22.83 0.88 3.17
CA SER A 129 -22.81 0.07 4.38
C SER A 129 -21.50 0.28 5.15
N SER A 130 -21.42 -0.23 6.37
CA SER A 130 -20.17 -0.19 7.15
C SER A 130 -19.93 -1.49 7.88
N MET A 131 -18.66 -1.85 8.03
CA MET A 131 -18.25 -3.02 8.81
C MET A 131 -17.06 -2.67 9.69
N ALA A 132 -17.12 -3.11 10.95
CA ALA A 132 -15.99 -2.97 11.86
C ALA A 132 -15.04 -4.16 11.74
N GLY A 133 -13.73 -3.89 11.82
CA GLY A 133 -12.71 -4.93 11.86
C GLY A 133 -11.31 -4.36 11.92
N ASP A 134 -10.44 -5.03 12.67
CA ASP A 134 -9.02 -4.70 12.69
C ASP A 134 -8.31 -5.35 11.50
N THR A 135 -7.83 -4.51 10.59
CA THR A 135 -7.09 -4.94 9.39
C THR A 135 -5.60 -4.61 9.48
N THR A 136 -5.08 -4.29 10.67
CA THR A 136 -3.67 -3.92 10.88
C THR A 136 -2.74 -5.11 11.08
N THR A 137 -3.30 -6.31 11.25
CA THR A 137 -2.57 -7.58 11.39
C THR A 137 -2.95 -8.55 10.27
N PHE A 138 -2.08 -9.49 9.92
CA PHE A 138 -2.38 -10.52 8.91
C PHE A 138 -3.61 -11.36 9.28
N ALA A 139 -3.72 -11.79 10.54
CA ALA A 139 -4.86 -12.57 11.01
C ALA A 139 -6.16 -11.74 10.99
N GLY A 140 -6.10 -10.49 11.46
CA GLY A 140 -7.25 -9.59 11.48
C GLY A 140 -7.73 -9.25 10.06
N ALA A 141 -6.83 -8.89 9.15
CA ALA A 141 -7.18 -8.61 7.76
C ALA A 141 -7.80 -9.83 7.07
N LYS A 142 -7.28 -11.05 7.32
CA LYS A 142 -7.88 -12.28 6.79
C LYS A 142 -9.28 -12.51 7.33
N ALA A 143 -9.47 -12.46 8.65
CA ALA A 143 -10.77 -12.67 9.28
C ALA A 143 -11.81 -11.63 8.82
N PHE A 144 -11.37 -10.38 8.66
CA PHE A 144 -12.20 -9.31 8.11
C PHE A 144 -12.59 -9.58 6.66
N ALA A 145 -11.64 -9.99 5.82
CA ALA A 145 -11.93 -10.35 4.43
C ALA A 145 -12.90 -11.53 4.32
N ASP A 146 -12.75 -12.56 5.16
CA ASP A 146 -13.70 -13.68 5.25
C ASP A 146 -15.11 -13.20 5.59
N THR A 147 -15.24 -12.31 6.58
CA THR A 147 -16.53 -11.76 7.02
C THR A 147 -17.19 -10.91 5.94
N VAL A 148 -16.45 -10.01 5.31
CA VAL A 148 -16.98 -9.16 4.23
C VAL A 148 -17.38 -10.01 3.03
N SER A 149 -16.55 -10.97 2.61
CA SER A 149 -16.84 -11.84 1.47
C SER A 149 -18.06 -12.72 1.67
N ALA A 150 -18.39 -13.09 2.91
CA ALA A 150 -19.63 -13.81 3.23
C ALA A 150 -20.90 -12.99 2.90
N THR A 151 -20.79 -11.66 2.79
CA THR A 151 -21.90 -10.78 2.40
C THR A 151 -22.00 -10.58 0.88
N GLY A 152 -21.04 -11.09 0.11
CA GLY A 152 -20.98 -11.02 -1.36
C GLY A 152 -19.60 -10.64 -1.91
N GLN A 153 -19.42 -10.80 -3.22
CA GLN A 153 -18.16 -10.49 -3.92
C GLN A 153 -17.81 -9.01 -3.82
N VAL A 154 -16.56 -8.71 -3.48
CA VAL A 154 -15.99 -7.35 -3.56
C VAL A 154 -15.29 -7.19 -4.90
N ASP A 155 -15.67 -6.17 -5.67
CA ASP A 155 -15.06 -5.86 -6.97
C ASP A 155 -13.75 -5.08 -6.82
N HIS A 156 -13.70 -4.12 -5.90
CA HIS A 156 -12.52 -3.28 -5.72
C HIS A 156 -12.26 -2.99 -4.25
N VAL A 157 -10.99 -2.79 -3.90
CA VAL A 157 -10.56 -2.49 -2.53
C VAL A 157 -9.70 -1.23 -2.55
N ALA A 158 -10.08 -0.21 -1.79
CA ALA A 158 -9.29 0.99 -1.58
C ALA A 158 -8.76 1.04 -0.14
N LEU A 159 -7.44 1.20 0.01
CA LEU A 159 -6.75 1.34 1.28
C LEU A 159 -6.25 2.78 1.46
N ALA A 160 -6.77 3.45 2.49
CA ALA A 160 -6.36 4.78 2.91
C ALA A 160 -5.99 4.78 4.40
N VAL A 161 -4.91 4.06 4.74
CA VAL A 161 -4.45 3.82 6.12
C VAL A 161 -3.10 4.50 6.35
N GLY A 162 -2.85 4.98 7.56
CA GLY A 162 -1.51 5.41 7.99
C GLY A 162 -1.43 6.83 8.53
N GLY A 163 -2.20 7.76 7.98
CA GLY A 163 -2.22 9.15 8.46
C GLY A 163 -0.87 9.85 8.33
N TRP A 164 -0.68 10.93 9.10
CA TRP A 164 0.52 11.76 9.08
C TRP A 164 1.17 11.81 10.46
N TRP A 165 2.51 11.84 10.50
CA TRP A 165 3.28 12.09 11.72
C TRP A 165 4.47 13.00 11.44
N SER A 166 4.70 13.92 12.37
CA SER A 166 5.91 14.73 12.48
C SER A 166 6.11 15.05 13.96
N GLY A 167 7.35 15.11 14.43
CA GLY A 167 7.61 15.53 15.81
C GLY A 167 9.01 15.34 16.36
N ALA A 168 9.90 14.60 15.68
CA ALA A 168 11.26 14.38 16.17
C ALA A 168 12.24 14.11 15.02
N THR A 169 13.53 14.37 15.28
CA THR A 169 14.63 13.89 14.41
C THR A 169 14.62 12.36 14.36
N LEU A 170 15.29 11.77 13.37
CA LEU A 170 15.33 10.31 13.26
C LEU A 170 16.15 9.64 14.38
N TRP A 171 17.11 10.35 14.98
CA TRP A 171 17.91 9.84 16.10
C TRP A 171 17.25 10.05 17.47
N ASP A 172 16.23 10.92 17.59
CA ASP A 172 15.49 11.18 18.84
C ASP A 172 14.06 10.62 18.83
N VAL A 173 13.63 9.96 17.74
CA VAL A 173 12.25 9.51 17.60
C VAL A 173 11.93 8.38 18.60
N PRO A 174 10.79 8.45 19.33
CA PRO A 174 10.41 7.39 20.25
C PRO A 174 10.16 6.05 19.53
N PRO A 175 10.58 4.89 20.11
CA PRO A 175 10.40 3.58 19.47
C PRO A 175 8.97 3.26 19.02
N HIS A 176 7.96 3.58 19.84
CA HIS A 176 6.56 3.33 19.50
C HIS A 176 6.08 4.06 18.23
N VAL A 177 6.70 5.20 17.89
CA VAL A 177 6.41 5.92 16.64
C VAL A 177 7.01 5.18 15.45
N VAL A 178 8.23 4.66 15.60
CA VAL A 178 8.87 3.80 14.59
C VAL A 178 7.98 2.57 14.35
N ASP A 179 7.60 1.87 15.41
CA ASP A 179 6.72 0.69 15.33
C ASP A 179 5.40 1.01 14.63
N THR A 180 4.81 2.17 14.90
CA THR A 180 3.54 2.58 14.29
C THR A 180 3.69 2.88 12.80
N PHE A 181 4.58 3.81 12.43
CA PHE A 181 4.60 4.40 11.08
C PHE A 181 5.55 3.69 10.12
N PHE A 182 6.68 3.17 10.61
CA PHE A 182 7.62 2.44 9.76
C PHE A 182 7.22 0.97 9.62
N THR A 183 6.74 0.32 10.69
CA THR A 183 6.40 -1.11 10.67
C THR A 183 4.91 -1.35 10.53
N GLY A 184 4.09 -0.74 11.38
CA GLY A 184 2.66 -1.02 11.53
C GLY A 184 1.86 -0.62 10.29
N VAL A 185 2.07 0.58 9.76
CA VAL A 185 1.38 1.04 8.54
C VAL A 185 1.71 0.13 7.36
N PRO A 186 2.98 -0.13 6.99
CA PRO A 186 3.26 -1.05 5.89
C PRO A 186 2.74 -2.47 6.12
N THR A 187 2.79 -2.96 7.37
CA THR A 187 2.22 -4.26 7.73
C THR A 187 0.72 -4.32 7.42
N ALA A 188 -0.05 -3.27 7.71
CA ALA A 188 -1.47 -3.21 7.37
C ALA A 188 -1.71 -3.32 5.86
N TYR A 189 -0.92 -2.65 5.02
CA TYR A 189 -1.06 -2.77 3.56
C TYR A 189 -0.73 -4.17 3.06
N LEU A 190 0.34 -4.80 3.56
CA LEU A 190 0.71 -6.17 3.19
C LEU A 190 -0.31 -7.20 3.69
N ALA A 191 -0.84 -7.03 4.90
CA ALA A 191 -1.89 -7.87 5.45
C ALA A 191 -3.15 -7.85 4.57
N ASN A 192 -3.55 -6.67 4.12
CA ASN A 192 -4.70 -6.52 3.24
C ASN A 192 -4.42 -6.96 1.79
N LEU A 193 -3.18 -6.83 1.30
CA LEU A 193 -2.79 -7.44 0.02
C LEU A 193 -3.02 -8.96 0.05
N GLN A 194 -2.48 -9.64 1.08
CA GLN A 194 -2.63 -11.09 1.21
C GLN A 194 -4.09 -11.50 1.45
N ALA A 195 -4.83 -10.70 2.21
CA ALA A 195 -6.24 -10.98 2.45
C ALA A 195 -7.12 -10.78 1.21
N TRP A 196 -6.85 -9.77 0.38
CA TRP A 196 -7.77 -9.41 -0.72
C TRP A 196 -7.33 -9.89 -2.09
N ALA A 197 -6.04 -9.96 -2.40
CA ALA A 197 -5.55 -10.37 -3.72
C ALA A 197 -6.14 -11.73 -4.19
N PRO A 198 -6.23 -12.79 -3.34
CA PRO A 198 -6.84 -14.06 -3.75
C PRO A 198 -8.35 -14.00 -4.01
N ARG A 199 -9.03 -12.93 -3.59
CA ARG A 199 -10.49 -12.74 -3.70
C ARG A 199 -10.88 -11.85 -4.87
N LEU A 200 -9.91 -11.21 -5.53
CA LEU A 200 -10.16 -10.30 -6.64
C LEU A 200 -10.07 -11.03 -7.97
N LEU A 201 -11.06 -10.81 -8.83
CA LEU A 201 -11.21 -11.48 -10.12
C LEU A 201 -10.57 -10.65 -11.24
N ARG A 202 -10.64 -11.19 -12.47
CA ARG A 202 -10.14 -10.47 -13.64
C ARG A 202 -10.84 -9.13 -13.77
N GLY A 203 -10.02 -8.08 -13.79
CA GLY A 203 -10.47 -6.70 -13.96
C GLY A 203 -10.83 -5.95 -12.68
N HIS A 204 -10.77 -6.64 -11.55
CA HIS A 204 -10.83 -6.04 -10.22
C HIS A 204 -9.52 -5.33 -9.88
N ALA A 205 -9.56 -4.39 -8.96
CA ALA A 205 -8.39 -3.58 -8.62
C ALA A 205 -8.29 -3.27 -7.13
N MET A 206 -7.05 -3.22 -6.64
CA MET A 206 -6.69 -2.62 -5.37
C MET A 206 -6.14 -1.21 -5.61
N ILE A 207 -6.60 -0.25 -4.81
CA ILE A 207 -6.08 1.12 -4.77
C ILE A 207 -5.39 1.35 -3.44
N TRP A 208 -4.12 1.75 -3.47
CA TRP A 208 -3.35 2.16 -2.30
C TRP A 208 -3.18 3.66 -2.31
N ILE A 209 -3.76 4.35 -1.32
CA ILE A 209 -3.47 5.75 -1.07
C ILE A 209 -2.18 5.82 -0.27
N LEU A 210 -1.14 6.39 -0.85
CA LEU A 210 0.18 6.53 -0.23
C LEU A 210 0.57 8.00 -0.08
N GLY A 211 1.58 8.26 0.74
CA GLY A 211 2.18 9.59 0.92
C GLY A 211 3.43 9.77 0.06
N GLY A 212 3.54 10.91 -0.62
CA GLY A 212 4.70 11.31 -1.41
C GLY A 212 5.97 11.56 -0.58
N SER A 213 5.87 11.51 0.75
CA SER A 213 7.03 11.54 1.65
C SER A 213 7.96 10.33 1.49
N GLY A 214 7.53 9.26 0.80
CA GLY A 214 8.40 8.14 0.45
C GLY A 214 9.46 8.44 -0.60
N TYR A 215 9.32 9.53 -1.36
CA TYR A 215 10.33 10.01 -2.32
C TYR A 215 10.77 11.47 -2.04
N ASN A 216 10.09 12.17 -1.13
CA ASN A 216 10.41 13.54 -0.75
C ASN A 216 10.66 13.61 0.76
N PRO A 217 11.92 13.63 1.23
CA PRO A 217 12.22 13.60 2.65
C PRO A 217 11.68 14.85 3.35
N VAL A 218 11.02 14.65 4.49
CA VAL A 218 10.49 15.73 5.32
C VAL A 218 11.17 15.67 6.69
N PRO A 219 12.02 16.67 7.03
CA PRO A 219 12.64 16.74 8.35
C PRO A 219 11.60 16.66 9.47
N GLY A 220 11.91 15.91 10.53
CA GLY A 220 10.99 15.70 11.65
C GLY A 220 9.94 14.60 11.43
N SER A 221 9.86 14.01 10.23
CA SER A 221 8.82 13.04 9.82
C SER A 221 9.41 11.69 9.36
N GLY A 222 10.57 11.29 9.91
CA GLY A 222 11.36 10.15 9.43
C GLY A 222 10.58 8.83 9.28
N PRO A 223 9.95 8.29 10.34
CA PRO A 223 9.24 7.00 10.27
C PRO A 223 8.14 6.93 9.20
N VAL A 224 7.34 7.99 9.01
CA VAL A 224 6.30 8.00 7.97
C VAL A 224 6.91 8.09 6.56
N CYS A 225 8.04 8.78 6.39
CA CYS A 225 8.79 8.78 5.12
C CYS A 225 9.29 7.36 4.79
N MET A 226 9.94 6.71 5.76
CA MET A 226 10.47 5.35 5.62
C MET A 226 9.36 4.33 5.33
N GLY A 227 8.24 4.40 6.06
CA GLY A 227 7.09 3.54 5.82
C GLY A 227 6.51 3.72 4.41
N SER A 228 6.36 4.97 3.95
CA SER A 228 5.88 5.25 2.59
C SER A 228 6.84 4.74 1.51
N ALA A 229 8.16 4.91 1.69
CA ALA A 229 9.17 4.39 0.76
C ALA A 229 9.11 2.86 0.65
N SER A 230 8.92 2.16 1.78
CA SER A 230 8.76 0.70 1.77
C SER A 230 7.56 0.25 0.95
N LEU A 231 6.45 1.01 0.98
CA LEU A 231 5.24 0.71 0.22
C LEU A 231 5.38 0.96 -1.28
N PHE A 232 6.23 1.90 -1.70
CA PHE A 232 6.56 2.07 -3.11
C PHE A 232 7.37 0.89 -3.67
N MET A 233 8.33 0.38 -2.88
CA MET A 233 9.04 -0.83 -3.27
C MET A 233 8.09 -2.03 -3.32
N ALA A 234 7.22 -2.19 -2.31
CA ALA A 234 6.20 -3.24 -2.30
C ALA A 234 5.29 -3.16 -3.52
N GLN A 235 4.81 -1.97 -3.89
CA GLN A 235 4.01 -1.78 -5.10
C GLN A 235 4.76 -2.21 -6.37
N SER A 236 6.02 -1.82 -6.51
CA SER A 236 6.85 -2.20 -7.67
C SER A 236 7.08 -3.70 -7.75
N VAL A 237 7.26 -4.37 -6.61
CA VAL A 237 7.37 -5.84 -6.54
C VAL A 237 6.05 -6.49 -6.96
N VAL A 238 4.92 -6.06 -6.41
CA VAL A 238 3.60 -6.63 -6.75
C VAL A 238 3.26 -6.44 -8.23
N GLU A 239 3.60 -5.30 -8.83
CA GLU A 239 3.42 -5.05 -10.26
C GLU A 239 4.17 -6.10 -11.11
N ARG A 240 5.43 -6.38 -10.75
CA ARG A 240 6.24 -7.41 -11.42
C ARG A 240 5.69 -8.80 -11.16
N GLU A 241 5.27 -9.11 -9.94
CA GLU A 241 4.68 -10.40 -9.60
C GLU A 241 3.37 -10.65 -10.37
N ILE A 242 2.49 -9.64 -10.49
CA ILE A 242 1.29 -9.72 -11.33
C ILE A 242 1.66 -10.04 -12.79
N ALA A 243 2.68 -9.36 -13.33
CA ALA A 243 3.15 -9.61 -14.69
C ALA A 243 3.76 -11.02 -14.86
N MET A 244 4.48 -11.51 -13.85
CA MET A 244 5.10 -12.83 -13.82
C MET A 244 4.10 -13.97 -13.71
N THR A 245 3.13 -13.85 -12.81
CA THR A 245 2.20 -14.95 -12.48
C THR A 245 0.90 -14.87 -13.27
N GLY A 246 0.64 -13.75 -13.96
CA GLY A 246 -0.65 -13.50 -14.61
C GLY A 246 -1.80 -13.36 -13.61
N ALA A 247 -1.52 -12.86 -12.40
CA ALA A 247 -2.54 -12.67 -11.37
C ALA A 247 -3.72 -11.83 -11.94
N PRO A 248 -4.97 -12.18 -11.59
CA PRO A 248 -6.14 -11.64 -12.29
C PRO A 248 -6.46 -10.17 -11.92
N PHE A 249 -5.95 -9.69 -10.80
CA PHE A 249 -6.24 -8.35 -10.27
C PHE A 249 -5.18 -7.33 -10.71
N ARG A 250 -5.51 -6.05 -10.52
CA ARG A 250 -4.59 -4.92 -10.73
C ARG A 250 -4.32 -4.20 -9.41
N LEU A 251 -3.13 -3.60 -9.29
CA LEU A 251 -2.77 -2.76 -8.16
C LEU A 251 -2.36 -1.37 -8.65
N PHE A 252 -2.98 -0.34 -8.08
CA PHE A 252 -2.58 1.04 -8.29
C PHE A 252 -2.21 1.68 -6.97
N SER A 253 -1.10 2.41 -6.92
CA SER A 253 -0.79 3.27 -5.78
C SER A 253 -0.84 4.73 -6.18
N LEU A 254 -1.55 5.55 -5.41
CA LEU A 254 -1.68 6.98 -5.60
C LEU A 254 -0.84 7.67 -4.53
N ALA A 255 0.38 8.06 -4.88
CA ALA A 255 1.35 8.67 -3.99
C ALA A 255 1.16 10.19 -3.94
N ASN A 256 0.51 10.67 -2.89
CA ASN A 256 0.04 12.04 -2.84
C ASN A 256 1.02 12.98 -2.14
N GLY A 257 1.24 14.15 -2.73
CA GLY A 257 1.71 15.31 -1.98
C GLY A 257 0.67 15.79 -0.96
N PRO A 258 0.81 17.01 -0.45
CA PRO A 258 -0.24 17.62 0.35
C PRO A 258 -1.57 17.65 -0.43
N LEU A 259 -2.65 17.17 0.21
CA LEU A 259 -4.01 17.19 -0.34
C LEU A 259 -4.91 18.08 0.49
N ASN A 260 -5.81 18.79 -0.17
CA ASN A 260 -6.95 19.40 0.48
C ASN A 260 -7.94 18.29 0.87
N THR A 261 -8.22 18.19 2.17
CA THR A 261 -9.23 17.30 2.72
C THR A 261 -10.10 18.11 3.68
N ARG A 262 -11.33 17.65 3.93
CA ARG A 262 -12.19 18.27 4.97
C ARG A 262 -11.51 18.39 6.33
N GLN A 263 -10.66 17.43 6.69
CA GLN A 263 -10.01 17.36 8.01
C GLN A 263 -8.78 18.25 8.14
N ARG A 264 -8.15 18.64 7.02
CA ARG A 264 -6.96 19.51 7.02
C ARG A 264 -7.32 20.94 7.47
N GLY A 265 -8.56 21.37 7.28
CA GLY A 265 -9.03 22.70 7.65
C GLY A 265 -8.52 23.80 6.71
N ALA A 266 -9.23 24.92 6.64
CA ALA A 266 -8.96 25.98 5.65
C ALA A 266 -7.56 26.60 5.78
N LEU A 267 -7.05 26.74 7.01
CA LEU A 267 -5.74 27.37 7.30
C LEU A 267 -4.54 26.53 6.82
N HIS A 268 -4.72 25.23 6.58
CA HIS A 268 -3.66 24.35 6.11
C HIS A 268 -3.89 23.83 4.69
N SER A 269 -4.97 24.26 4.05
CA SER A 269 -5.29 23.99 2.65
C SER A 269 -4.64 25.01 1.72
N SER A 270 -4.42 24.64 0.47
CA SER A 270 -3.85 25.52 -0.55
C SER A 270 -4.53 25.29 -1.90
N PRO A 271 -4.79 26.34 -2.71
CA PRO A 271 -5.24 26.18 -4.08
C PRO A 271 -4.28 25.36 -4.95
N SER A 272 -2.99 25.33 -4.60
CA SER A 272 -1.97 24.55 -5.33
C SER A 272 -1.98 23.05 -5.01
N PHE A 273 -2.69 22.65 -3.95
CA PHE A 273 -2.84 21.24 -3.58
C PHE A 273 -3.99 20.62 -4.37
N PRO A 274 -3.84 19.36 -4.83
CA PRO A 274 -4.97 18.61 -5.34
C PRO A 274 -6.03 18.40 -4.25
N ASP A 275 -7.28 18.29 -4.67
CA ASP A 275 -8.39 17.94 -3.79
C ASP A 275 -8.49 16.41 -3.64
N ALA A 276 -8.85 15.93 -2.45
CA ALA A 276 -9.02 14.49 -2.24
C ALA A 276 -10.14 13.88 -3.10
N ASP A 277 -11.10 14.69 -3.57
CA ASP A 277 -12.10 14.26 -4.56
C ASP A 277 -11.45 13.98 -5.93
N GLU A 278 -10.40 14.71 -6.30
CA GLU A 278 -9.70 14.46 -7.55
C GLU A 278 -8.92 13.12 -7.48
N VAL A 279 -8.35 12.81 -6.33
CA VAL A 279 -7.70 11.51 -6.09
C VAL A 279 -8.72 10.37 -6.13
N ALA A 280 -9.92 10.60 -5.59
CA ALA A 280 -11.00 9.62 -5.61
C ALA A 280 -11.49 9.33 -7.04
N ASP A 281 -11.68 10.37 -7.85
CA ASP A 281 -12.11 10.24 -9.24
C ASP A 281 -11.08 9.55 -10.13
N LEU A 282 -9.80 9.90 -9.94
CA LEU A 282 -8.69 9.20 -10.57
C LEU A 282 -8.72 7.70 -10.22
N SER A 283 -8.94 7.37 -8.95
CA SER A 283 -9.01 5.97 -8.53
C SER A 283 -10.21 5.22 -9.11
N LEU A 284 -11.37 5.88 -9.25
CA LEU A 284 -12.54 5.31 -9.94
C LEU A 284 -12.22 4.98 -11.39
N ALA A 285 -11.62 5.92 -12.11
CA ALA A 285 -11.24 5.72 -13.50
C ALA A 285 -10.26 4.55 -13.67
N LEU A 286 -9.27 4.43 -12.78
CA LEU A 286 -8.32 3.30 -12.81
C LEU A 286 -9.01 1.96 -12.52
N MET A 287 -9.97 1.91 -11.58
CA MET A 287 -10.77 0.72 -11.30
C MET A 287 -11.55 0.27 -12.53
N GLU A 288 -12.18 1.19 -13.27
CA GLU A 288 -13.00 0.86 -14.44
C GLU A 288 -12.17 0.54 -15.68
N ARG A 289 -11.04 1.24 -15.90
CA ARG A 289 -10.22 1.12 -17.12
C ARG A 289 -9.42 -0.18 -17.16
N GLN A 290 -10.06 -1.23 -17.67
CA GLN A 290 -9.50 -2.59 -17.79
C GLN A 290 -8.25 -2.67 -18.68
N ASP A 291 -8.07 -1.70 -19.56
CA ASP A 291 -6.90 -1.56 -20.43
C ASP A 291 -5.68 -0.97 -19.71
N VAL A 292 -5.84 -0.35 -18.54
CA VAL A 292 -4.71 0.21 -17.77
C VAL A 292 -4.07 -0.88 -16.90
N LEU A 293 -2.76 -1.02 -17.02
CA LEU A 293 -1.95 -1.95 -16.22
C LEU A 293 -1.70 -1.44 -14.80
N SER A 294 -1.41 -2.34 -13.86
CA SER A 294 -0.97 -1.99 -12.50
C SER A 294 0.15 -0.94 -12.55
N HIS A 295 0.03 0.13 -11.77
CA HIS A 295 0.94 1.26 -11.86
C HIS A 295 1.00 2.09 -10.57
N GLY A 296 2.18 2.61 -10.26
CA GLY A 296 2.39 3.61 -9.21
C GLY A 296 2.33 5.02 -9.79
N LEU A 297 1.39 5.84 -9.30
CA LEU A 297 1.17 7.22 -9.74
C LEU A 297 1.72 8.20 -8.71
N THR A 298 2.49 9.18 -9.18
CA THR A 298 3.08 10.23 -8.36
C THR A 298 2.28 11.53 -8.47
N LEU A 299 1.53 11.89 -7.43
CA LEU A 299 0.55 12.98 -7.39
C LEU A 299 0.99 14.10 -6.45
N ARG A 300 2.11 14.75 -6.77
CA ARG A 300 2.73 15.76 -5.89
C ARG A 300 1.94 17.07 -5.81
N ASN A 301 1.38 17.48 -6.95
CA ASN A 301 0.73 18.78 -7.14
C ASN A 301 -0.39 18.66 -8.19
N ARG A 302 -1.07 19.78 -8.45
CA ARG A 302 -2.14 19.84 -9.44
C ARG A 302 -1.70 19.50 -10.87
N ASP A 303 -0.47 19.81 -11.27
CA ASP A 303 -0.02 19.48 -12.62
C ASP A 303 0.09 17.97 -12.85
N HIS A 304 0.55 17.25 -11.82
CA HIS A 304 0.66 15.80 -11.89
C HIS A 304 -0.72 15.14 -11.95
N ILE A 305 -1.69 15.60 -11.15
CA ILE A 305 -3.04 15.03 -11.21
C ILE A 305 -3.70 15.35 -12.55
N LYS A 306 -3.52 16.57 -13.07
CA LYS A 306 -4.01 16.97 -14.38
C LYS A 306 -3.44 16.07 -15.50
N MET A 307 -2.16 15.75 -15.44
CA MET A 307 -1.53 14.86 -16.43
C MET A 307 -2.22 13.49 -16.50
N TYR A 308 -2.59 12.90 -15.37
CA TYR A 308 -3.30 11.62 -15.34
C TYR A 308 -4.77 11.77 -15.72
N TYR A 309 -5.41 12.88 -15.34
CA TYR A 309 -6.75 13.23 -15.78
C TYR A 309 -6.82 13.31 -17.30
N ASP A 310 -5.89 14.02 -17.94
CA ASP A 310 -5.84 14.17 -19.39
C ASP A 310 -5.69 12.79 -20.08
N GLN A 311 -4.83 11.91 -19.56
CA GLN A 311 -4.64 10.55 -20.10
C GLN A 311 -5.87 9.64 -19.94
N LEU A 312 -6.70 9.90 -18.93
CA LEU A 312 -7.95 9.19 -18.68
C LEU A 312 -9.19 9.94 -19.21
N GLY A 313 -8.97 11.12 -19.80
CA GLY A 313 -9.94 12.16 -20.16
C GLY A 313 -10.99 12.46 -19.08
N LEU A 314 -10.54 12.61 -17.85
CA LEU A 314 -11.37 13.13 -16.76
C LEU A 314 -11.41 14.65 -16.79
N THR A 315 -12.52 15.23 -16.35
CA THR A 315 -12.65 16.68 -16.14
C THR A 315 -12.47 16.99 -14.65
N PRO A 316 -11.57 17.92 -14.27
CA PRO A 316 -11.44 18.39 -12.89
C PRO A 316 -12.73 19.03 -12.37
N HIS A 317 -12.88 19.11 -11.04
CA HIS A 317 -14.09 19.66 -10.40
C HIS A 317 -14.19 21.19 -10.40
N ARG A 318 -13.20 21.90 -10.96
CA ARG A 318 -13.18 23.38 -11.05
C ARG A 318 -12.40 23.84 -12.27
#